data_AF-A0AAP2DCH6-F1
#
_entry.id   AF-A0AAP2DCH6-F1
#
_cell.length_a   1.000
_cell.length_b   1.000
_cell.length_c   1.000
_cell.angle_alpha   90.00
_cell.angle_beta   90.00
_cell.angle_gamma   90.00
#
_symmetry.space_group_name_H-M   'P 1'
#
loop_
_entity.id
_entity.type
_entity.pdbx_description
1 polymer ?
#
loop_
_entity_poly.entity_id
_entity_poly.type
_entity_poly.pdbx_seq_one_letter_code
_entity_poly.pdbx_strand_id
1 'polypeptide(L)'
;MKRFYVWVFIITIVGWGMSCHGDRIDRNVRNSQKLKVGMTQEEALAIMGEPDYIREHANEKGVYDYYYESPFGASDLIFFTVDPAKRVIEVTPYPELPYAFESAAHPLGSGYTIDFSDVYSGEKALSDSANNVIIKGPVLDYVFDSLYIVVAERPFDSIPACAAPGKTFEIKCREAFDKSTFSQYWIVYKKDRKVNGPLSERNFQAVKDTLEVASNLKY
;
A
#
# COMPACT_ATOMS: atom_id res chain seq x y z
N MET A 1 63.81 0.32 -23.35
CA MET A 1 62.50 1.01 -23.48
C MET A 1 61.42 0.10 -22.92
N LYS A 2 60.78 0.46 -21.79
CA LYS A 2 59.66 -0.29 -21.20
C LYS A 2 58.36 0.44 -21.54
N ARG A 3 57.41 -0.24 -22.18
CA ARG A 3 56.06 0.28 -22.45
C ARG A 3 55.14 -0.11 -21.29
N PHE A 4 54.48 0.87 -20.68
CA PHE A 4 53.41 0.65 -19.71
C PHE A 4 52.07 0.64 -20.45
N TYR A 5 51.27 -0.41 -20.25
CA TYR A 5 49.87 -0.46 -20.67
C TYR A 5 49.02 0.00 -19.49
N VAL A 6 48.32 1.11 -19.66
CA VAL A 6 47.31 1.58 -18.71
C VAL A 6 45.97 1.00 -19.16
N TRP A 7 45.38 0.14 -18.34
CA TRP A 7 44.02 -0.35 -18.52
C TRP A 7 43.06 0.64 -17.86
N VAL A 8 42.21 1.29 -18.66
CA VAL A 8 41.11 2.12 -18.16
C VAL A 8 39.87 1.23 -18.06
N PHE A 9 39.45 0.91 -16.84
CA PHE A 9 38.16 0.29 -16.58
C PHE A 9 37.08 1.38 -16.58
N ILE A 10 36.24 1.39 -17.61
CA ILE A 10 35.01 2.17 -17.61
C ILE A 10 33.95 1.34 -16.88
N ILE A 11 33.66 1.70 -15.64
CA ILE A 11 32.53 1.16 -14.89
C ILE A 11 31.30 1.99 -15.29
N THR A 12 30.49 1.47 -16.20
CA THR A 12 29.13 1.99 -16.40
C THR A 12 28.26 1.53 -15.24
N ILE A 13 28.00 2.44 -14.29
CA ILE A 13 26.96 2.29 -13.28
C ILE A 13 25.62 2.43 -14.01
N VAL A 14 24.99 1.30 -14.31
CA VAL A 14 23.57 1.29 -14.71
C VAL A 14 22.76 1.42 -13.42
N GLY A 15 22.56 2.66 -12.98
CA GLY A 15 21.76 2.99 -11.81
C GLY A 15 20.26 2.88 -12.13
N TRP A 16 19.63 1.84 -11.61
CA TRP A 16 18.29 1.85 -10.99
C TRP A 16 17.24 2.81 -11.61
N GLY A 17 16.50 2.32 -12.60
CA GLY A 17 15.35 3.00 -13.19
C GLY A 17 13.99 2.44 -12.75
N MET A 18 13.81 2.07 -11.47
CA MET A 18 12.53 1.49 -10.99
C MET A 18 12.02 2.04 -9.65
N SER A 19 12.46 3.22 -9.19
CA SER A 19 11.94 3.85 -7.95
C SER A 19 11.24 5.19 -8.14
N CYS A 20 11.20 5.76 -9.35
CA CYS A 20 10.78 7.15 -9.54
C CYS A 20 9.25 7.39 -9.55
N HIS A 21 8.44 6.33 -9.61
CA HIS A 21 6.99 6.46 -9.80
C HIS A 21 6.25 6.77 -8.49
N GLY A 22 6.60 6.09 -7.39
CA GLY A 22 6.00 6.34 -6.07
C GLY A 22 6.27 7.75 -5.55
N ASP A 23 7.51 8.24 -5.72
CA ASP A 23 7.92 9.57 -5.25
C ASP A 23 7.10 10.71 -5.86
N ARG A 24 6.63 10.55 -7.10
CA ARG A 24 5.81 11.55 -7.80
C ARG A 24 4.40 11.58 -7.25
N ILE A 25 3.78 10.41 -7.09
CA ILE A 25 2.41 10.26 -6.55
C ILE A 25 2.33 10.83 -5.13
N ASP A 26 3.26 10.42 -4.26
CA ASP A 26 3.30 10.89 -2.87
C ASP A 26 3.50 12.40 -2.76
N ARG A 27 4.31 12.96 -3.65
CA ARG A 27 4.49 14.40 -3.76
C ARG A 27 3.20 15.10 -4.22
N ASN A 28 2.50 14.56 -5.21
CA ASN A 28 1.22 15.11 -5.69
C ASN A 28 0.18 15.12 -4.57
N VAL A 29 0.04 14.04 -3.80
CA VAL A 29 -0.89 13.97 -2.64
C VAL A 29 -0.56 15.07 -1.63
N ARG A 30 0.68 15.12 -1.13
CA ARG A 30 1.12 16.13 -0.13
C ARG A 30 0.99 17.56 -0.64
N ASN A 31 1.23 17.80 -1.93
CA ASN A 31 1.14 19.14 -2.50
C ASN A 31 -0.31 19.56 -2.74
N SER A 32 -1.20 18.63 -3.08
CA SER A 32 -2.63 18.92 -3.26
C SER A 32 -3.27 19.46 -1.99
N GLN A 33 -2.82 19.00 -0.81
CA GLN A 33 -3.26 19.49 0.51
C GLN A 33 -2.89 20.95 0.80
N LYS A 34 -1.92 21.50 0.06
CA LYS A 34 -1.45 22.89 0.23
C LYS A 34 -2.23 23.87 -0.65
N LEU A 35 -2.96 23.38 -1.65
CA LEU A 35 -3.74 24.21 -2.56
C LEU A 35 -4.94 24.83 -1.86
N LYS A 36 -5.31 26.04 -2.29
CA LYS A 36 -6.46 26.77 -1.77
C LYS A 36 -7.19 27.48 -2.90
N VAL A 37 -8.52 27.52 -2.81
CA VAL A 37 -9.37 28.36 -3.67
C VAL A 37 -8.91 29.83 -3.55
N GLY A 38 -8.82 30.52 -4.69
CA GLY A 38 -8.37 31.91 -4.82
C GLY A 38 -6.89 32.09 -5.14
N MET A 39 -6.06 31.03 -5.03
CA MET A 39 -4.67 31.06 -5.51
C MET A 39 -4.62 31.40 -7.00
N THR A 40 -3.54 32.04 -7.45
CA THR A 40 -3.23 32.17 -8.88
C THR A 40 -2.86 30.82 -9.48
N GLN A 41 -3.05 30.67 -10.80
CA GLN A 41 -2.58 29.51 -11.54
C GLN A 41 -1.08 29.28 -11.32
N GLU A 42 -0.27 30.34 -11.31
CA GLU A 42 1.17 30.28 -11.13
C GLU A 42 1.57 29.78 -9.73
N GLU A 43 0.89 30.24 -8.67
CA GLU A 43 1.12 29.75 -7.30
C GLU A 43 0.75 28.26 -7.18
N ALA A 44 -0.37 27.84 -7.77
CA ALA A 44 -0.80 26.45 -7.73
C ALA A 44 0.18 25.53 -8.48
N LEU A 45 0.67 25.95 -9.65
CA LEU A 45 1.68 25.22 -10.43
C LEU A 45 3.05 25.19 -9.72
N ALA A 46 3.42 26.26 -9.02
CA ALA A 46 4.65 26.27 -8.22
C ALA A 46 4.59 25.26 -7.05
N ILE A 47 3.39 25.01 -6.50
CA ILE A 47 3.16 24.01 -5.46
C ILE A 47 3.13 22.60 -6.05
N MET A 48 2.34 22.38 -7.11
CA MET A 48 2.09 21.04 -7.64
C MET A 48 3.18 20.52 -8.57
N GLY A 49 3.87 21.42 -9.27
CA GLY A 49 4.77 21.08 -10.38
C GLY A 49 4.05 20.95 -11.71
N GLU A 50 4.66 20.21 -12.64
CA GLU A 50 4.11 20.01 -13.98
C GLU A 50 2.93 19.01 -13.95
N PRO A 51 1.75 19.39 -14.50
CA PRO A 51 0.59 18.51 -14.58
C PRO A 51 0.82 17.39 -15.59
N ASP A 52 0.11 16.27 -15.39
CA ASP A 52 0.10 15.16 -16.34
C ASP A 52 -0.74 15.49 -17.59
N TYR A 53 -1.84 16.19 -17.38
CA TYR A 53 -2.74 16.60 -18.44
C TYR A 53 -3.50 17.88 -18.06
N ILE A 54 -3.78 18.71 -19.06
CA ILE A 54 -4.57 19.93 -18.91
C ILE A 54 -5.78 19.83 -19.83
N ARG A 55 -6.97 20.11 -19.32
CA ARG A 55 -8.23 20.06 -20.08
C ARG A 55 -8.95 21.39 -20.04
N GLU A 56 -9.34 21.91 -21.19
CA GLU A 56 -10.30 23.02 -21.26
C GLU A 56 -11.74 22.50 -21.15
N HIS A 57 -12.59 23.20 -20.38
CA HIS A 57 -14.00 22.88 -20.28
C HIS A 57 -14.71 23.15 -21.61
N ALA A 58 -15.49 22.19 -22.09
CA ALA A 58 -16.16 22.31 -23.40
C ALA A 58 -17.19 23.45 -23.46
N ASN A 59 -17.80 23.79 -22.32
CA ASN A 59 -18.89 24.75 -22.23
C ASN A 59 -18.45 26.11 -21.64
N GLU A 60 -17.21 26.21 -21.14
CA GLU A 60 -16.72 27.38 -20.41
C GLU A 60 -15.32 27.76 -20.90
N LYS A 61 -15.28 28.68 -21.87
CA LYS A 61 -14.02 29.11 -22.49
C LYS A 61 -13.09 29.72 -21.46
N GLY A 62 -11.84 29.26 -21.45
CA GLY A 62 -10.81 29.74 -20.54
C GLY A 62 -10.83 29.12 -19.14
N VAL A 63 -11.74 28.17 -18.88
CA VAL A 63 -11.73 27.34 -17.67
C VAL A 63 -10.93 26.08 -17.94
N TYR A 64 -9.95 25.79 -17.07
CA TYR A 64 -9.04 24.66 -17.26
C TYR A 64 -8.92 23.79 -16.01
N ASP A 65 -8.92 22.47 -16.20
CA ASP A 65 -8.55 21.49 -15.20
C ASP A 65 -7.07 21.10 -15.37
N TYR A 66 -6.36 21.00 -14.25
CA TYR A 66 -4.97 20.52 -14.18
C TYR A 66 -4.95 19.20 -13.44
N TYR A 67 -4.72 18.12 -14.17
CA TYR A 67 -4.74 16.76 -13.65
C TYR A 67 -3.35 16.29 -13.26
N TYR A 68 -3.29 15.56 -12.15
CA TYR A 68 -2.10 14.92 -11.62
C TYR A 68 -2.39 13.45 -11.36
N GLU A 69 -1.37 12.64 -11.56
CA GLU A 69 -1.36 11.22 -11.28
C GLU A 69 -1.83 10.95 -9.84
N SER A 70 -2.89 10.15 -9.73
CA SER A 70 -3.47 9.71 -8.46
C SER A 70 -2.74 8.48 -7.93
N PRO A 71 -2.87 8.18 -6.62
CA PRO A 71 -2.41 6.91 -6.07
C PRO A 71 -3.02 5.71 -6.77
N PHE A 72 -2.24 4.64 -6.90
CA PHE A 72 -2.68 3.41 -7.55
C PHE A 72 -4.00 2.91 -6.97
N GLY A 73 -4.98 2.62 -7.84
CA GLY A 73 -6.31 2.14 -7.45
C GLY A 73 -7.33 3.21 -7.07
N ALA A 74 -6.94 4.50 -7.00
CA ALA A 74 -7.90 5.58 -6.84
C ALA A 74 -8.76 5.75 -8.10
N SER A 75 -10.09 5.72 -7.95
CA SER A 75 -11.01 6.11 -9.02
C SER A 75 -10.95 7.61 -9.33
N ASP A 76 -10.52 8.39 -8.35
CA ASP A 76 -10.60 9.85 -8.37
C ASP A 76 -9.18 10.43 -8.58
N LEU A 77 -9.07 11.36 -9.53
CA LEU A 77 -7.82 12.06 -9.86
C LEU A 77 -7.55 13.19 -8.87
N ILE A 78 -6.28 13.55 -8.70
CA ILE A 78 -5.90 14.83 -8.08
C ILE A 78 -6.02 15.90 -9.15
N PHE A 79 -6.85 16.91 -8.94
CA PHE A 79 -6.90 18.05 -9.87
C PHE A 79 -7.28 19.36 -9.18
N PHE A 80 -7.03 20.47 -9.89
CA PHE A 80 -7.60 21.76 -9.56
C PHE A 80 -8.10 22.45 -10.83
N THR A 81 -9.11 23.29 -10.67
CA THR A 81 -9.76 24.03 -11.75
C THR A 81 -9.41 25.51 -11.64
N VAL A 82 -9.06 26.15 -12.75
CA VAL A 82 -8.86 27.61 -12.82
C VAL A 82 -9.89 28.28 -13.71
N ASP A 83 -10.31 29.48 -13.31
CA ASP A 83 -11.21 30.32 -14.09
C ASP A 83 -10.47 31.09 -15.22
N PRO A 84 -11.20 31.85 -16.08
CA PRO A 84 -10.58 32.66 -17.12
C PRO A 84 -9.66 33.78 -16.60
N ALA A 85 -9.81 34.18 -15.33
CA ALA A 85 -8.94 35.15 -14.65
C ALA A 85 -7.70 34.49 -14.03
N LYS A 86 -7.47 33.19 -14.29
CA LYS A 86 -6.35 32.39 -13.81
C LYS A 86 -6.32 32.25 -12.29
N ARG A 87 -7.51 32.10 -11.69
CA ARG A 87 -7.69 31.83 -10.26
C ARG A 87 -8.22 30.43 -10.03
N VAL A 88 -7.66 29.74 -9.04
CA VAL A 88 -8.15 28.44 -8.59
C VAL A 88 -9.55 28.60 -8.02
N ILE A 89 -10.52 27.90 -8.60
CA ILE A 89 -11.94 27.91 -8.18
C ILE A 89 -12.39 26.59 -7.55
N GLU A 90 -11.65 25.51 -7.82
CA GLU A 90 -11.91 24.18 -7.27
C GLU A 90 -10.59 23.47 -7.02
N VAL A 91 -10.54 22.69 -5.94
CA VAL A 91 -9.45 21.79 -5.61
C VAL A 91 -10.08 20.47 -5.20
N THR A 92 -9.67 19.38 -5.85
CA THR A 92 -10.01 18.02 -5.45
C THR A 92 -8.74 17.39 -4.91
N PRO A 93 -8.42 17.60 -3.61
CA PRO A 93 -7.25 16.98 -3.02
C PRO A 93 -7.51 15.48 -2.86
N TYR A 94 -6.48 14.67 -3.01
CA TYR A 94 -6.58 13.30 -2.53
C TYR A 94 -6.42 13.34 -1.01
N PRO A 95 -7.37 12.81 -0.21
CA PRO A 95 -7.24 12.83 1.24
C PRO A 95 -5.88 12.22 1.60
N GLU A 96 -5.14 12.83 2.52
CA GLU A 96 -4.05 12.11 3.16
C GLU A 96 -4.69 10.90 3.83
N LEU A 97 -4.66 9.76 3.13
CA LEU A 97 -4.90 8.51 3.80
C LEU A 97 -3.85 8.47 4.91
N PRO A 98 -4.22 8.20 6.18
CA PRO A 98 -3.26 8.03 7.26
C PRO A 98 -2.25 6.88 6.99
N TYR A 99 -2.40 6.20 5.86
CA TYR A 99 -1.52 5.21 5.28
C TYR A 99 -1.07 5.72 3.90
N ALA A 100 0.07 6.41 3.86
CA ALA A 100 0.84 6.45 2.62
C ALA A 100 1.10 5.00 2.22
N PHE A 101 0.67 4.61 1.03
CA PHE A 101 1.01 3.33 0.43
C PHE A 101 2.49 3.35 0.04
N GLU A 102 3.38 3.29 1.03
CA GLU A 102 4.59 2.52 0.80
C GLU A 102 4.11 1.07 0.66
N SER A 103 3.87 0.64 -0.58
CA SER A 103 3.76 -0.78 -0.93
C SER A 103 5.14 -1.47 -0.80
N ALA A 104 5.87 -1.13 0.26
CA ALA A 104 7.10 -1.77 0.63
C ALA A 104 6.72 -2.81 1.68
N ALA A 105 6.73 -4.07 1.24
CA ALA A 105 6.69 -5.23 2.09
C ALA A 105 7.49 -4.99 3.39
N HIS A 106 6.82 -4.92 4.53
CA HIS A 106 7.44 -4.58 5.81
C HIS A 106 8.27 -5.78 6.29
N PRO A 107 9.60 -5.65 6.44
CA PRO A 107 10.46 -6.76 6.79
C PRO A 107 10.27 -7.16 8.25
N LEU A 108 9.99 -8.43 8.47
CA LEU A 108 9.81 -9.02 9.81
C LEU A 108 11.07 -9.75 10.29
N GLY A 109 12.15 -9.76 9.49
CA GLY A 109 13.39 -10.49 9.77
C GLY A 109 13.37 -11.93 9.23
N SER A 110 14.56 -12.52 9.10
CA SER A 110 14.76 -13.87 8.51
C SER A 110 14.15 -14.04 7.10
N GLY A 111 14.05 -12.93 6.36
CA GLY A 111 13.46 -12.86 5.02
C GLY A 111 11.93 -12.90 4.98
N TYR A 112 11.25 -12.89 6.13
CA TYR A 112 9.80 -12.73 6.15
C TYR A 112 9.41 -11.27 5.91
N THR A 113 8.30 -11.08 5.20
CA THR A 113 7.73 -9.76 4.95
C THR A 113 6.21 -9.80 5.06
N ILE A 114 5.61 -8.70 5.51
CA ILE A 114 4.17 -8.50 5.42
C ILE A 114 3.88 -7.41 4.39
N ASP A 115 3.02 -7.72 3.42
CA ASP A 115 2.63 -6.79 2.38
C ASP A 115 1.19 -6.30 2.60
N PHE A 116 1.01 -4.99 2.41
CA PHE A 116 -0.26 -4.28 2.53
C PHE A 116 -0.72 -3.69 1.18
N SER A 117 -0.02 -4.02 0.09
CA SER A 117 -0.14 -3.34 -1.22
C SER A 117 -1.49 -3.49 -1.92
N ASP A 118 -2.35 -4.42 -1.52
CA ASP A 118 -3.62 -4.66 -2.24
C ASP A 118 -4.87 -4.51 -1.36
N VAL A 119 -5.29 -3.25 -1.22
CA VAL A 119 -6.54 -2.88 -0.54
C VAL A 119 -7.79 -3.22 -1.37
N TYR A 120 -7.65 -3.45 -2.68
CA TYR A 120 -8.78 -3.73 -3.55
C TYR A 120 -9.04 -5.23 -3.73
N SER A 121 -8.01 -6.08 -3.78
CA SER A 121 -8.16 -7.55 -3.71
C SER A 121 -8.26 -8.10 -2.28
N GLY A 122 -7.88 -7.31 -1.27
CA GLY A 122 -7.88 -7.75 0.13
C GLY A 122 -6.75 -8.71 0.49
N GLU A 123 -5.76 -8.89 -0.39
CA GLU A 123 -4.62 -9.74 -0.11
C GLU A 123 -3.57 -8.98 0.69
N LYS A 124 -3.82 -8.76 1.98
CA LYS A 124 -2.70 -8.64 2.91
C LYS A 124 -2.04 -10.01 3.01
N ALA A 125 -0.73 -10.06 2.95
CA ALA A 125 -0.04 -11.34 2.87
C ALA A 125 1.21 -11.35 3.73
N LEU A 126 1.34 -12.40 4.55
CA LEU A 126 2.64 -12.77 5.13
C LEU A 126 3.34 -13.67 4.13
N SER A 127 4.53 -13.27 3.69
CA SER A 127 5.38 -14.06 2.80
C SER A 127 6.67 -14.48 3.50
N ASP A 128 7.20 -15.64 3.12
CA ASP A 128 8.52 -16.11 3.57
C ASP A 128 9.67 -15.57 2.70
N SER A 129 10.90 -15.94 3.07
CA SER A 129 12.13 -15.56 2.35
C SER A 129 12.22 -16.02 0.89
N ALA A 130 11.35 -16.94 0.47
CA ALA A 130 11.27 -17.42 -0.90
C ALA A 130 10.06 -16.82 -1.64
N ASN A 131 9.42 -15.79 -1.06
CA ASN A 131 8.19 -15.17 -1.52
C ASN A 131 7.00 -16.13 -1.61
N ASN A 132 7.01 -17.22 -0.83
CA ASN A 132 5.82 -18.05 -0.69
C ASN A 132 4.85 -17.35 0.26
N VAL A 133 3.60 -17.18 -0.17
CA VAL A 133 2.54 -16.64 0.68
C VAL A 133 2.14 -17.68 1.73
N ILE A 134 2.40 -17.37 2.99
CA ILE A 134 2.09 -18.18 4.17
C ILE A 134 0.66 -17.93 4.65
N ILE A 135 0.25 -16.66 4.68
CA ILE A 135 -1.08 -16.23 5.11
C ILE A 135 -1.71 -15.47 3.95
N LYS A 136 -2.88 -15.94 3.50
CA LYS A 136 -3.62 -15.40 2.36
C LYS A 136 -4.88 -14.70 2.85
N GLY A 137 -4.79 -13.40 3.12
CA GLY A 137 -5.97 -12.61 3.46
C GLY A 137 -5.69 -11.48 4.46
N PRO A 138 -6.70 -10.63 4.73
CA PRO A 138 -6.50 -9.43 5.52
C PRO A 138 -5.94 -9.70 6.92
N VAL A 139 -4.64 -9.46 7.08
CA VAL A 139 -3.99 -9.30 8.38
C VAL A 139 -4.62 -8.11 9.11
N LEU A 140 -5.22 -8.41 10.26
CA LEU A 140 -5.82 -7.43 11.15
C LEU A 140 -4.75 -6.78 12.01
N ASP A 141 -3.86 -7.61 12.57
CA ASP A 141 -2.77 -7.18 13.44
C ASP A 141 -1.62 -8.21 13.40
N TYR A 142 -0.42 -7.78 13.77
CA TYR A 142 0.74 -8.64 13.85
C TYR A 142 1.78 -8.10 14.84
N VAL A 143 2.53 -9.01 15.43
CA VAL A 143 3.66 -8.69 16.29
C VAL A 143 4.76 -9.73 16.10
N PHE A 144 6.02 -9.34 16.22
CA PHE A 144 7.14 -10.23 15.94
C PHE A 144 8.36 -9.90 16.81
N ASP A 145 9.22 -10.90 16.98
CA ASP A 145 10.51 -10.76 17.65
C ASP A 145 11.61 -11.48 16.83
N SER A 146 12.75 -11.83 17.43
CA SER A 146 13.81 -12.55 16.70
C SER A 146 13.45 -13.99 16.30
N LEU A 147 12.46 -14.62 16.95
CA LEU A 147 12.10 -16.03 16.79
C LEU A 147 10.73 -16.23 16.14
N TYR A 148 9.75 -15.41 16.48
CA TYR A 148 8.35 -15.61 16.14
C TYR A 148 7.75 -14.44 15.35
N ILE A 149 6.72 -14.77 14.57
CA ILE A 149 5.73 -13.83 14.03
C ILE A 149 4.37 -14.34 14.51
N VAL A 150 3.60 -13.46 15.12
CA VAL A 150 2.23 -13.72 15.54
C VAL A 150 1.33 -12.85 14.68
N VAL A 151 0.30 -13.44 14.07
CA VAL A 151 -0.59 -12.75 13.15
C VAL A 151 -2.04 -13.04 13.52
N ALA A 152 -2.85 -11.99 13.57
CA ALA A 152 -4.30 -12.08 13.57
C ALA A 152 -4.81 -11.78 12.15
N GLU A 153 -5.62 -12.67 11.60
CA GLU A 153 -6.16 -12.57 10.26
C GLU A 153 -7.68 -12.61 10.30
N ARG A 154 -8.32 -11.85 9.41
CA ARG A 154 -9.72 -12.06 9.05
C ARG A 154 -9.79 -12.83 7.73
N PRO A 155 -10.04 -14.15 7.78
CA PRO A 155 -10.08 -14.96 6.57
C PRO A 155 -11.30 -14.65 5.73
N PHE A 156 -11.08 -14.44 4.44
CA PHE A 156 -12.15 -14.17 3.49
C PHE A 156 -12.96 -15.45 3.18
N ASP A 157 -12.28 -16.58 3.06
CA ASP A 157 -12.83 -17.89 2.71
C ASP A 157 -13.68 -18.54 3.81
N SER A 158 -13.48 -18.12 5.06
CA SER A 158 -14.20 -18.67 6.23
C SER A 158 -15.49 -17.91 6.55
N ILE A 159 -15.83 -16.88 5.78
CA ILE A 159 -17.09 -16.15 5.92
C ILE A 159 -18.15 -16.86 5.08
N PRO A 160 -19.26 -17.37 5.65
CA PRO A 160 -20.24 -18.15 4.90
C PRO A 160 -20.83 -17.41 3.70
N ALA A 161 -21.01 -16.09 3.82
CA ALA A 161 -21.48 -15.22 2.73
C ALA A 161 -20.48 -15.11 1.57
N CYS A 162 -19.24 -15.58 1.75
CA CYS A 162 -18.12 -15.60 0.84
C CYS A 162 -17.81 -16.99 0.24
N ALA A 163 -18.75 -17.95 0.31
CA ALA A 163 -18.57 -19.30 -0.23
C ALA A 163 -19.21 -19.56 -1.62
N ALA A 164 -19.99 -18.63 -2.20
CA ALA A 164 -20.77 -18.84 -3.42
C ALA A 164 -20.22 -18.07 -4.64
N PRO A 165 -20.15 -18.61 -5.86
CA PRO A 165 -19.64 -17.85 -7.01
C PRO A 165 -20.64 -16.78 -7.54
N GLY A 166 -20.15 -15.59 -7.94
CA GLY A 166 -20.92 -14.58 -8.71
C GLY A 166 -20.56 -13.10 -8.46
N LYS A 167 -21.02 -12.17 -9.32
CA LYS A 167 -20.75 -10.71 -9.17
C LYS A 167 -21.57 -10.04 -8.05
N THR A 168 -22.85 -10.38 -7.91
CA THR A 168 -23.68 -9.93 -6.77
C THR A 168 -23.16 -10.46 -5.42
N PHE A 169 -22.39 -11.54 -5.49
CA PHE A 169 -21.75 -12.15 -4.34
C PHE A 169 -20.55 -11.33 -3.86
N GLU A 170 -19.78 -10.68 -4.72
CA GLU A 170 -18.62 -9.86 -4.32
C GLU A 170 -19.02 -8.70 -3.38
N ILE A 171 -20.12 -8.00 -3.70
CA ILE A 171 -20.65 -6.91 -2.85
C ILE A 171 -21.15 -7.45 -1.51
N LYS A 172 -21.97 -8.51 -1.52
CA LYS A 172 -22.54 -9.11 -0.29
C LYS A 172 -21.46 -9.73 0.60
N CYS A 173 -20.48 -10.39 -0.01
CA CYS A 173 -19.36 -10.97 0.68
C CYS A 173 -18.50 -9.87 1.31
N ARG A 174 -18.22 -8.77 0.59
CA ARG A 174 -17.49 -7.63 1.15
C ARG A 174 -18.22 -7.00 2.33
N GLU A 175 -19.53 -6.74 2.22
CA GLU A 175 -20.31 -6.25 3.35
C GLU A 175 -20.30 -7.21 4.55
N ALA A 176 -20.38 -8.51 4.30
CA ALA A 176 -20.29 -9.53 5.35
C ALA A 176 -18.88 -9.60 5.95
N PHE A 177 -17.85 -9.42 5.14
CA PHE A 177 -16.45 -9.36 5.55
C PHE A 177 -16.15 -8.17 6.45
N ASP A 178 -16.63 -6.99 6.07
CA ASP A 178 -16.46 -5.76 6.85
C ASP A 178 -17.16 -5.87 8.21
N LYS A 179 -18.33 -6.51 8.25
CA LYS A 179 -19.12 -6.76 9.47
C LYS A 179 -18.65 -7.97 10.28
N SER A 180 -17.80 -8.82 9.72
CA SER A 180 -17.37 -10.05 10.39
C SER A 180 -16.40 -9.72 11.53
N THR A 181 -16.69 -10.28 12.70
CA THR A 181 -15.79 -10.29 13.86
C THR A 181 -15.00 -11.58 13.94
N PHE A 182 -15.09 -12.45 12.93
CA PHE A 182 -14.36 -13.71 12.90
C PHE A 182 -12.88 -13.44 12.65
N SER A 183 -12.03 -14.02 13.49
CA SER A 183 -10.58 -13.93 13.39
C SER A 183 -9.96 -15.30 13.55
N GLN A 184 -8.86 -15.53 12.85
CA GLN A 184 -7.99 -16.68 13.04
C GLN A 184 -6.57 -16.21 13.28
N TYR A 185 -5.77 -17.08 13.90
CA TYR A 185 -4.46 -16.72 14.40
C TYR A 185 -3.37 -17.65 13.89
N TRP A 186 -2.17 -17.09 13.76
CA TRP A 186 -1.00 -17.78 13.25
C TRP A 186 0.21 -17.52 14.14
N ILE A 187 1.02 -18.55 14.35
CA ILE A 187 2.35 -18.45 14.98
C ILE A 187 3.37 -19.06 14.03
N VAL A 188 4.26 -18.22 13.50
CA VAL A 188 5.35 -18.62 12.61
C VAL A 188 6.65 -18.60 13.38
N TYR A 189 7.33 -19.75 13.47
CA TYR A 189 8.68 -19.86 14.00
C TYR A 189 9.70 -19.70 12.87
N LYS A 190 10.49 -18.64 12.93
CA LYS A 190 11.35 -18.20 11.81
C LYS A 190 12.51 -19.15 11.53
N LYS A 191 13.03 -19.82 12.56
CA LYS A 191 14.28 -20.58 12.48
C LYS A 191 14.15 -21.84 11.60
N ASP A 192 13.04 -22.55 11.72
CA ASP A 192 12.74 -23.79 10.99
C ASP A 192 11.58 -23.63 9.99
N ARG A 193 11.07 -22.40 9.85
CA ARG A 193 9.91 -22.05 9.02
C ARG A 193 8.63 -22.80 9.39
N LYS A 194 8.51 -23.23 10.66
CA LYS A 194 7.30 -23.91 11.14
C LYS A 194 6.16 -22.92 11.30
N VAL A 195 5.01 -23.24 10.69
CA VAL A 195 3.79 -22.45 10.75
C VAL A 195 2.75 -23.20 11.57
N ASN A 196 2.18 -22.56 12.59
CA ASN A 196 1.06 -23.09 13.37
C ASN A 196 -0.16 -22.21 13.09
N GLY A 197 -1.05 -22.70 12.24
CA GLY A 197 -2.28 -22.01 11.86
C GLY A 197 -2.99 -22.64 10.66
N PRO A 198 -4.21 -22.20 10.36
CA PRO A 198 -4.98 -21.22 11.14
C PRO A 198 -5.47 -21.80 12.47
N LEU A 199 -5.45 -21.00 13.54
CA LEU A 199 -5.90 -21.39 14.88
C LEU A 199 -7.12 -20.56 15.31
N SER A 200 -8.04 -21.19 16.04
CA SER A 200 -9.02 -20.46 16.85
C SER A 200 -8.32 -19.81 18.04
N GLU A 201 -8.93 -18.78 18.65
CA GLU A 201 -8.35 -18.08 19.82
C GLU A 201 -7.94 -19.04 20.95
N ARG A 202 -8.79 -20.02 21.26
CA ARG A 202 -8.50 -21.03 22.29
C ARG A 202 -7.27 -21.88 21.95
N ASN A 203 -7.18 -22.34 20.70
CA ASN A 203 -6.06 -23.17 20.26
C ASN A 203 -4.78 -22.35 20.11
N PHE A 204 -4.92 -21.11 19.67
CA PHE A 204 -3.84 -20.14 19.62
C PHE A 204 -3.19 -19.99 21.00
N GLN A 205 -3.99 -19.74 22.03
CA GLN A 205 -3.44 -19.53 23.36
C GLN A 205 -2.72 -20.79 23.89
N ALA A 206 -3.28 -21.97 23.66
CA ALA A 206 -2.63 -23.23 24.03
C ALA A 206 -1.29 -23.45 23.30
N VAL A 207 -1.21 -23.16 22.00
CA VAL A 207 0.03 -23.26 21.22
C VAL A 207 1.04 -22.19 21.67
N LYS A 208 0.58 -20.96 21.91
CA LYS A 208 1.40 -19.86 22.40
C LYS A 208 2.08 -20.21 23.72
N ASP A 209 1.32 -20.76 24.65
CA ASP A 209 1.80 -21.20 25.96
C ASP A 209 2.80 -22.37 25.82
N THR A 210 2.50 -23.33 24.95
CA THR A 210 3.38 -24.49 24.67
C THR A 210 4.72 -24.07 24.06
N LEU A 211 4.72 -23.02 23.23
CA LEU A 211 5.90 -22.51 22.57
C LEU A 211 6.65 -21.44 23.39
N GLU A 212 6.15 -21.09 24.58
CA GLU A 212 6.69 -20.04 25.44
C GLU A 212 6.89 -18.70 24.70
N VAL A 213 5.98 -18.37 23.77
CA VAL A 213 6.04 -17.12 23.02
C VAL A 213 5.85 -15.96 24.00
N ALA A 214 6.74 -14.97 23.93
CA ALA A 214 6.83 -13.91 24.91
C ALA A 214 5.47 -13.20 25.12
N SER A 215 5.10 -12.97 26.38
CA SER A 215 3.76 -12.47 26.75
C SER A 215 3.50 -11.03 26.32
N ASN A 216 4.54 -10.26 26.00
CA ASN A 216 4.47 -8.93 25.40
C ASN A 216 4.05 -8.97 23.92
N LEU A 217 4.11 -10.14 23.27
CA LEU A 217 3.53 -10.37 21.95
C LEU A 217 2.02 -10.62 22.12
N LYS A 218 1.27 -9.54 22.41
CA LYS A 218 -0.20 -9.55 22.42
C LYS A 218 -0.71 -9.07 21.06
N TYR A 219 -1.87 -9.59 20.66
CA TYR A 219 -2.73 -9.02 19.63
C TYR A 219 -4.03 -8.56 20.30
#